data_AF-A0A4P1R3P8-F1
#
_entry.id   AF-A0A4P1R3P8-F1
#
_cell.length_a   1.000
_cell.length_b   1.000
_cell.length_c   1.000
_cell.angle_alpha   90.00
_cell.angle_beta   90.00
_cell.angle_gamma   90.00
#
_symmetry.space_group_name_H-M   'P 1'
#
loop_
_entity.id
_entity.type
_entity.pdbx_description
1 polymer ?
#
loop_
_entity_poly.entity_id
_entity_poly.type
_entity_poly.pdbx_seq_one_letter_code
_entity_poly.pdbx_strand_id
1 'polypeptide(L)'
;MVNRDSPSWREKMKSLNIVDTPVDNPVIKLHKEDSSWQIMQKICQTTTTYNDSKTNPPQIECVLKVLNHQKTFSSFEECREMAMNNAEKLQDKLPRCFADGNELLRFHGTTIACSLGMNNGSSDLLCTLDQCGLCQILRHGFSTKEQEFQGAVGVLTTSTSDQAFDSIGSSCNDCMRRCVIVCRVIGGRIHNPLHEIQEVVNADLGFDSLVKKKRAGSDIEELHVLNPRAILPCFVVTYKL
;
A
#
# COMPACT_ATOMS: atom_id res chain seq x y z
N MET A 1 21.85 0.72 2.51
CA MET A 1 20.63 0.37 1.76
C MET A 1 19.69 -0.41 2.66
N VAL A 2 18.44 0.01 2.83
CA VAL A 2 17.43 -0.85 3.48
C VAL A 2 17.00 -1.85 2.42
N ASN A 3 17.38 -3.12 2.60
CA ASN A 3 16.93 -4.16 1.69
C ASN A 3 15.42 -4.36 1.90
N ARG A 4 14.62 -4.06 0.86
CA ARG A 4 13.14 -4.23 0.85
C ARG A 4 12.74 -5.68 1.06
N ASP A 5 13.67 -6.62 0.89
CA ASP A 5 13.47 -8.04 1.12
C ASP A 5 13.99 -8.52 2.49
N SER A 6 14.56 -7.63 3.33
CA SER A 6 15.04 -8.03 4.65
C SER A 6 13.87 -8.45 5.57
N PRO A 7 13.94 -9.64 6.22
CA PRO A 7 12.93 -10.09 7.19
C PRO A 7 12.70 -9.09 8.34
N SER A 8 13.72 -8.29 8.66
CA SER A 8 13.74 -7.38 9.82
C SER A 8 12.65 -6.31 9.81
N TRP A 9 12.26 -5.77 8.65
CA TRP A 9 11.20 -4.76 8.60
C TRP A 9 9.80 -5.40 8.67
N ARG A 10 9.62 -6.58 8.07
CA ARG A 10 8.35 -7.32 8.07
C ARG A 10 7.96 -7.73 9.48
N GLU A 11 8.90 -8.27 10.25
CA GLU A 11 8.68 -8.65 11.65
C GLU A 11 8.34 -7.45 12.52
N LYS A 12 9.03 -6.32 12.33
CA LYS A 12 8.72 -5.07 13.03
C LYS A 12 7.34 -4.52 12.69
N MET A 13 6.87 -4.67 11.45
CA MET A 13 5.51 -4.26 11.07
C MET A 13 4.43 -5.25 11.54
N LYS A 14 4.74 -6.55 11.60
CA LYS A 14 3.78 -7.61 11.99
C LYS A 14 3.37 -7.53 13.47
N SER A 15 4.31 -7.25 14.39
CA SER A 15 4.03 -7.26 15.83
C SER A 15 3.26 -6.03 16.35
N LEU A 16 3.01 -5.03 15.50
CA LEU A 16 2.59 -3.70 15.95
C LEU A 16 1.15 -3.32 15.57
N ASN A 17 0.46 -4.03 14.66
CA ASN A 17 -0.73 -3.48 14.00
C ASN A 17 -2.06 -4.20 14.30
N ILE A 18 -2.08 -5.08 15.29
CA ILE A 18 -3.26 -5.90 15.65
C ILE A 18 -3.80 -5.41 17.00
N VAL A 19 -5.12 -5.21 17.10
CA VAL A 19 -5.78 -4.91 18.37
C VAL A 19 -7.03 -5.78 18.54
N ASP A 20 -7.15 -6.43 19.70
CA ASP A 20 -8.21 -7.40 20.04
C ASP A 20 -9.56 -6.75 20.41
N THR A 21 -9.59 -5.43 20.60
CA THR A 21 -10.79 -4.67 21.01
C THR A 21 -11.11 -3.56 20.00
N PRO A 22 -12.38 -3.09 19.92
CA PRO A 22 -12.73 -1.95 19.08
C PRO A 22 -11.95 -0.74 19.60
N VAL A 23 -10.96 -0.28 18.83
CA VAL A 23 -10.27 0.96 19.18
C VAL A 23 -11.14 2.10 18.70
N ASP A 24 -11.55 2.99 19.61
CA ASP A 24 -12.26 4.22 19.26
C ASP A 24 -11.47 5.09 18.26
N ASN A 25 -10.15 4.89 18.20
CA ASN A 25 -9.21 5.55 17.30
C ASN A 25 -8.40 4.52 16.47
N PRO A 26 -8.68 4.39 15.16
CA PRO A 26 -8.00 3.41 14.30
C PRO A 26 -6.58 3.85 13.86
N VAL A 27 -6.09 4.99 14.36
CA VAL A 27 -4.76 5.50 14.05
C VAL A 27 -4.06 6.08 15.28
N ILE A 28 -2.73 5.98 15.30
CA ILE A 28 -1.86 6.61 16.31
C ILE A 28 -0.88 7.52 15.59
N LYS A 29 -0.80 8.79 15.99
CA LYS A 29 0.23 9.70 15.48
C LYS A 29 1.59 9.36 16.09
N LEU A 30 2.59 9.20 15.24
CA LEU A 30 3.95 8.91 15.67
C LEU A 30 4.75 10.20 15.88
N HIS A 31 5.59 10.18 16.91
CA HIS A 31 6.59 11.20 17.19
C HIS A 31 7.84 10.96 16.35
N LYS A 32 8.63 12.01 16.12
CA LYS A 32 9.83 11.89 15.28
C LYS A 32 10.87 10.97 15.92
N GLU A 33 10.88 10.91 17.23
CA GLU A 33 11.79 10.10 18.03
C GLU A 33 11.45 8.60 17.95
N ASP A 34 10.23 8.25 17.48
CA ASP A 34 9.82 6.86 17.34
C ASP A 34 10.61 6.15 16.25
N SER A 35 11.10 4.95 16.56
CA SER A 35 11.83 4.11 15.59
C SER A 35 11.02 3.84 14.32
N SER A 36 9.70 3.65 14.45
CA SER A 36 8.81 3.46 13.29
C SER A 36 8.73 4.70 12.41
N TRP A 37 8.72 5.90 13.01
CA TRP A 37 8.73 7.16 12.27
C TRP A 37 10.02 7.30 11.46
N GLN A 38 11.17 7.03 12.08
CA GLN A 38 12.49 7.07 11.43
C GLN A 38 12.61 6.05 10.28
N ILE A 39 12.04 4.85 10.46
CA ILE A 39 11.98 3.85 9.39
C ILE A 39 11.10 4.35 8.23
N MET A 40 9.93 4.94 8.51
CA MET A 40 9.06 5.49 7.47
C MET A 40 9.74 6.63 6.70
N GLN A 41 10.46 7.50 7.41
CA GLN A 41 11.25 8.54 6.78
C GLN A 41 12.28 7.96 5.81
N LYS A 42 13.05 6.96 6.26
CA LYS A 42 14.07 6.31 5.42
C LYS A 42 13.45 5.57 4.23
N ILE A 43 12.33 4.90 4.41
CA ILE A 43 11.61 4.20 3.32
C ILE A 43 11.12 5.20 2.26
N CYS A 44 10.49 6.30 2.67
CA CYS A 44 10.01 7.31 1.72
C CYS A 44 11.18 7.99 1.00
N GLN A 45 12.26 8.34 1.71
CA GLN A 45 13.46 8.94 1.12
C GLN A 45 14.22 8.01 0.18
N THR A 46 14.27 6.71 0.46
CA THR A 46 14.99 5.76 -0.40
C THR A 46 14.18 5.33 -1.62
N THR A 47 12.86 5.47 -1.56
CA THR A 47 11.98 5.12 -2.68
C THR A 47 11.68 6.29 -3.60
N THR A 48 11.85 7.54 -3.16
CA THR A 48 11.62 8.72 -4.01
C THR A 48 12.55 8.77 -5.22
N THR A 49 12.04 9.24 -6.36
CA THR A 49 12.82 9.47 -7.59
C THR A 49 13.26 10.90 -7.79
N TYR A 50 12.86 11.84 -6.91
CA TYR A 50 13.18 13.26 -7.03
C TYR A 50 14.66 13.64 -6.84
N ASN A 51 15.57 12.66 -6.71
CA ASN A 51 17.00 12.89 -6.42
C ASN A 51 17.75 13.69 -7.50
N ASP A 52 17.17 13.94 -8.67
CA ASP A 52 17.83 14.61 -9.82
C ASP A 52 17.25 15.99 -10.21
N SER A 53 16.29 16.54 -9.47
CA SER A 53 15.66 17.83 -9.84
C SER A 53 15.89 18.91 -8.79
N LYS A 54 15.98 20.17 -9.23
CA LYS A 54 16.24 21.40 -8.45
C LYS A 54 15.23 21.73 -7.33
N THR A 55 14.39 20.76 -6.95
CA THR A 55 13.34 20.86 -5.96
C THR A 55 13.68 19.97 -4.77
N ASN A 56 13.64 20.54 -3.56
CA ASN A 56 13.85 19.77 -2.34
C ASN A 56 12.84 18.61 -2.26
N PRO A 57 13.25 17.41 -1.85
CA PRO A 57 12.34 16.29 -1.72
C PRO A 57 11.21 16.64 -0.73
N PRO A 58 9.97 16.16 -0.97
CA PRO A 58 8.83 16.45 -0.09
C PRO A 58 9.16 16.07 1.37
N GLN A 59 9.06 17.05 2.28
CA GLN A 59 9.37 16.82 3.69
C GLN A 59 8.18 16.15 4.36
N ILE A 60 8.40 15.00 5.01
CA ILE A 60 7.35 14.36 5.83
C ILE A 60 6.90 15.31 6.94
N GLU A 61 5.61 15.58 6.98
CA GLU A 61 4.95 16.38 8.00
C GLU A 61 4.48 15.50 9.17
N CYS A 62 3.75 14.43 8.86
CA CYS A 62 3.14 13.55 9.84
C CYS A 62 3.24 12.08 9.37
N VAL A 63 3.42 11.19 10.35
CA VAL A 63 3.26 9.75 10.15
C VAL A 63 2.21 9.25 11.15
N LEU A 64 1.19 8.59 10.63
CA LEU A 64 0.19 7.88 11.43
C LEU A 64 0.44 6.38 11.29
N LYS A 65 0.43 5.67 12.40
CA LYS A 65 0.36 4.20 12.43
C LYS A 65 -1.10 3.78 12.36
N VAL A 66 -1.41 2.81 11.51
CA VAL A 66 -2.76 2.28 11.35
C VAL A 66 -2.95 1.06 12.26
N LEU A 67 -4.02 1.08 13.06
CA LEU A 67 -4.46 -0.05 13.87
C LEU A 67 -5.53 -0.80 13.10
N ASN A 68 -5.25 -2.05 12.74
CA ASN A 68 -6.19 -2.87 11.99
C ASN A 68 -7.01 -3.74 12.94
N HIS A 69 -8.31 -3.85 12.66
CA HIS A 69 -9.15 -4.84 13.33
C HIS A 69 -8.66 -6.26 13.02
N GLN A 70 -8.80 -7.16 13.99
CA GLN A 70 -8.44 -8.57 13.82
C GLN A 70 -9.05 -9.19 12.56
N LYS A 71 -10.31 -8.85 12.24
CA LYS A 71 -10.99 -9.33 11.03
C LYS A 71 -10.27 -8.92 9.74
N THR A 72 -9.82 -7.67 9.65
CA THR A 72 -9.06 -7.16 8.48
C THR A 72 -7.74 -7.88 8.35
N PHE A 73 -7.02 -8.05 9.46
CA PHE A 73 -5.76 -8.77 9.49
C PHE A 73 -5.91 -10.24 9.10
N SER A 74 -6.91 -10.94 9.65
CA SER A 74 -7.22 -12.33 9.30
C SER A 74 -7.55 -12.48 7.82
N SER A 75 -8.40 -11.61 7.25
CA SER A 75 -8.69 -11.63 5.80
C SER A 75 -7.45 -11.38 4.93
N PHE A 76 -6.49 -10.58 5.40
CA PHE A 76 -5.22 -10.37 4.69
C PHE A 76 -4.33 -11.61 4.73
N GLU A 77 -4.21 -12.27 5.87
CA GLU A 77 -3.43 -13.52 5.99
C GLU A 77 -4.09 -14.70 5.25
N GLU A 78 -5.43 -14.77 5.18
CA GLU A 78 -6.15 -15.70 4.29
C GLU A 78 -5.74 -15.50 2.81
N CYS A 79 -5.58 -14.24 2.37
CA CYS A 79 -5.12 -13.96 1.00
C CYS A 79 -3.70 -14.48 0.77
N ARG A 80 -2.82 -14.39 1.78
CA ARG A 80 -1.47 -14.95 1.73
C ARG A 80 -1.52 -16.47 1.57
N GLU A 81 -2.29 -17.16 2.41
CA GLU A 81 -2.44 -18.61 2.36
C GLU A 81 -2.99 -19.07 1.01
N MET A 82 -4.00 -18.37 0.47
CA MET A 82 -4.53 -18.67 -0.87
C MET A 82 -3.45 -18.52 -1.95
N ALA A 83 -2.65 -17.44 -1.91
CA ALA A 83 -1.57 -17.24 -2.88
C ALA A 83 -0.50 -18.35 -2.80
N MET A 84 -0.13 -18.77 -1.58
CA MET A 84 0.81 -19.87 -1.35
C MET A 84 0.26 -21.21 -1.88
N ASN A 85 -0.99 -21.54 -1.55
CA ASN A 85 -1.65 -22.77 -1.99
C ASN A 85 -1.82 -22.83 -3.52
N ASN A 86 -2.10 -21.69 -4.16
CA ASN A 86 -2.21 -21.62 -5.62
C ASN A 86 -0.86 -21.83 -6.30
N ALA A 87 0.24 -21.31 -5.74
CA ALA A 87 1.58 -21.56 -6.24
C ALA A 87 1.96 -23.05 -6.15
N GLU A 88 1.55 -23.73 -5.09
CA GLU A 88 1.76 -25.17 -4.90
C GLU A 88 1.07 -26.02 -5.95
N LYS A 89 -0.21 -25.76 -6.19
CA LYS A 89 -1.01 -26.52 -7.17
C LYS A 89 -0.47 -26.43 -8.59
N LEU A 90 0.10 -25.29 -8.97
CA LEU A 90 0.58 -25.04 -10.33
C LEU A 90 2.01 -25.48 -10.56
N GLN A 91 2.72 -25.92 -9.52
CA GLN A 91 4.17 -26.14 -9.55
C GLN A 91 4.93 -24.92 -10.11
N ASP A 92 4.35 -23.72 -9.96
CA ASP A 92 4.91 -22.48 -10.48
C ASP A 92 6.23 -22.23 -9.75
N LYS A 93 7.35 -22.18 -10.46
CA LYS A 93 8.68 -21.93 -9.85
C LYS A 93 8.85 -20.46 -9.43
N LEU A 94 7.93 -19.94 -8.62
CA LEU A 94 7.93 -18.60 -8.05
C LEU A 94 8.23 -18.70 -6.54
N PRO A 95 9.52 -18.72 -6.12
CA PRO A 95 9.89 -19.00 -4.73
C PRO A 95 9.25 -18.07 -3.71
N ARG A 96 8.98 -16.81 -4.09
CA ARG A 96 8.33 -15.84 -3.19
C ARG A 96 6.85 -16.14 -2.97
N CYS A 97 6.11 -16.60 -3.98
CA CYS A 97 4.70 -16.94 -3.81
C CYS A 97 4.54 -18.06 -2.78
N PHE A 98 5.42 -19.06 -2.83
CA PHE A 98 5.48 -20.15 -1.85
C PHE A 98 5.92 -19.73 -0.46
N ALA A 99 6.91 -18.84 -0.35
CA ALA A 99 7.50 -18.48 0.93
C ALA A 99 6.62 -17.54 1.75
N ASP A 100 6.01 -16.53 1.11
CA ASP A 100 5.29 -15.47 1.82
C ASP A 100 4.08 -14.92 1.05
N GLY A 101 3.56 -15.63 0.05
CA GLY A 101 2.47 -15.14 -0.81
C GLY A 101 2.93 -14.01 -1.75
N ASN A 102 4.23 -13.89 -1.97
CA ASN A 102 4.83 -12.80 -2.70
C ASN A 102 4.47 -11.43 -2.09
N GLU A 103 4.75 -11.29 -0.79
CA GLU A 103 4.42 -10.08 -0.05
C GLU A 103 5.37 -8.92 -0.41
N LEU A 104 4.78 -7.78 -0.75
CA LEU A 104 5.46 -6.58 -1.20
C LEU A 104 5.15 -5.39 -0.29
N LEU A 105 6.16 -4.53 -0.08
CA LEU A 105 5.95 -3.18 0.41
C LEU A 105 5.57 -2.27 -0.76
N ARG A 106 4.34 -1.72 -0.71
CA ARG A 106 3.78 -0.86 -1.77
C ARG A 106 3.18 0.41 -1.18
N PHE A 107 2.94 1.40 -2.03
CA PHE A 107 2.35 2.68 -1.66
C PHE A 107 1.03 2.90 -2.38
N HIS A 108 0.10 3.59 -1.74
CA HIS A 108 -1.18 4.00 -2.34
C HIS A 108 -1.45 5.48 -2.02
N GLY A 109 -1.70 6.29 -3.04
CA GLY A 109 -2.04 7.70 -2.88
C GLY A 109 -3.52 7.90 -2.66
N THR A 110 -3.90 8.79 -1.74
CA THR A 110 -5.30 9.16 -1.52
C THR A 110 -5.44 10.57 -0.93
N THR A 111 -6.69 11.03 -0.78
CA THR A 111 -7.02 12.36 -0.27
C THR A 111 -7.46 12.35 1.20
N ILE A 112 -7.30 13.49 1.86
CA ILE A 112 -7.79 13.76 3.21
C ILE A 112 -8.65 15.03 3.15
N ALA A 113 -9.93 14.91 3.49
CA ALA A 113 -10.89 16.03 3.53
C ALA A 113 -11.24 16.49 4.96
N CYS A 114 -10.57 15.94 5.98
CA CYS A 114 -10.74 16.30 7.39
C CYS A 114 -9.42 16.74 8.02
N SER A 115 -9.40 16.95 9.35
CA SER A 115 -8.22 17.40 10.10
C SER A 115 -7.28 16.28 10.57
N LEU A 116 -7.51 15.02 10.15
CA LEU A 116 -6.70 13.88 10.59
C LEU A 116 -5.20 14.10 10.30
N GLY A 117 -4.35 13.87 11.30
CA GLY A 117 -2.90 14.08 11.20
C GLY A 117 -2.40 15.53 11.35
N MET A 118 -3.29 16.53 11.48
CA MET A 118 -2.87 17.91 11.76
C MET A 118 -2.38 18.07 13.20
N ASN A 119 -1.43 19.00 13.44
CA ASN A 119 -0.93 19.29 14.79
C ASN A 119 -1.98 19.94 15.70
N ASN A 120 -2.99 20.58 15.12
CA ASN A 120 -4.00 21.37 15.84
C ASN A 120 -5.41 20.75 15.74
N GLY A 121 -5.53 19.52 15.24
CA GLY A 121 -6.81 18.83 15.06
C GLY A 121 -7.26 18.11 16.32
N SER A 122 -8.49 18.33 16.76
CA SER A 122 -9.03 17.81 18.03
C SER A 122 -9.52 16.35 18.01
N SER A 123 -9.22 15.55 16.98
CA SER A 123 -9.69 14.16 16.98
C SER A 123 -8.85 13.23 16.11
N ASP A 124 -8.40 12.13 16.71
CA ASP A 124 -7.87 10.93 16.03
C ASP A 124 -9.00 10.08 15.41
N LEU A 125 -10.26 10.55 15.52
CA LEU A 125 -11.43 9.89 14.96
C LEU A 125 -11.49 10.12 13.44
N LEU A 126 -11.80 9.04 12.73
CA LEU A 126 -12.08 9.13 11.30
C LEU A 126 -13.35 9.94 11.06
N CYS A 127 -13.39 10.74 9.99
CA CYS A 127 -14.62 11.38 9.54
C CYS A 127 -15.47 10.45 8.67
N THR A 128 -16.73 10.79 8.43
CA THR A 128 -17.66 10.04 7.56
C THR A 128 -17.87 10.72 6.20
N LEU A 129 -16.99 11.67 5.83
CA LEU A 129 -17.10 12.38 4.55
C LEU A 129 -16.73 11.43 3.41
N ASP A 130 -17.60 11.32 2.40
CA ASP A 130 -17.38 10.46 1.23
C ASP A 130 -16.15 10.88 0.42
N GLN A 131 -15.87 12.19 0.38
CA GLN A 131 -14.70 12.74 -0.28
C GLN A 131 -13.37 12.52 0.47
N CYS A 132 -13.40 11.99 1.69
CA CYS A 132 -12.19 11.73 2.47
C CYS A 132 -11.66 10.32 2.20
N GLY A 133 -10.89 10.15 1.12
CA GLY A 133 -10.39 8.86 0.68
C GLY A 133 -9.67 8.06 1.77
N LEU A 134 -8.84 8.71 2.58
CA LEU A 134 -8.17 8.07 3.70
C LEU A 134 -9.15 7.50 4.74
N CYS A 135 -10.14 8.30 5.19
CA CYS A 135 -11.10 7.83 6.19
C CYS A 135 -11.99 6.71 5.64
N GLN A 136 -12.38 6.79 4.37
CA GLN A 136 -13.15 5.73 3.70
C GLN A 136 -12.35 4.42 3.67
N ILE A 137 -11.07 4.47 3.28
CA ILE A 137 -10.19 3.29 3.27
C ILE A 137 -10.02 2.70 4.67
N LEU A 138 -9.76 3.54 5.68
CA LEU A 138 -9.53 3.06 7.04
C LEU A 138 -10.81 2.49 7.70
N ARG A 139 -12.01 2.96 7.30
CA ARG A 139 -13.29 2.44 7.81
C ARG A 139 -13.77 1.19 7.08
N HIS A 140 -13.63 1.19 5.76
CA HIS A 140 -14.34 0.25 4.88
C HIS A 140 -13.41 -0.65 4.06
N GLY A 141 -12.10 -0.39 4.11
CA GLY A 141 -11.10 -1.04 3.28
C GLY A 141 -10.95 -0.37 1.91
N PHE A 142 -10.00 -0.88 1.11
CA PHE A 142 -9.76 -0.38 -0.24
C PHE A 142 -10.95 -0.69 -1.17
N SER A 143 -11.29 0.26 -2.03
CA SER A 143 -12.35 0.11 -3.02
C SER A 143 -11.78 -0.04 -4.44
N THR A 144 -12.44 -0.84 -5.26
CA THR A 144 -12.08 -1.05 -6.67
C THR A 144 -12.89 -0.16 -7.62
N LYS A 145 -13.90 0.58 -7.13
CA LYS A 145 -14.94 1.23 -7.95
C LYS A 145 -14.46 2.23 -9.00
N GLU A 146 -13.22 2.69 -8.93
CA GLU A 146 -12.71 3.79 -9.78
C GLU A 146 -11.47 3.40 -10.61
N GLN A 147 -11.03 2.14 -10.55
CA GLN A 147 -9.74 1.73 -11.09
C GLN A 147 -9.87 0.46 -11.92
N GLU A 148 -10.36 0.64 -13.14
CA GLU A 148 -10.33 -0.38 -14.19
C GLU A 148 -9.06 -0.21 -15.03
N PHE A 149 -8.33 -1.30 -15.23
CA PHE A 149 -7.19 -1.35 -16.13
C PHE A 149 -7.28 -2.63 -16.96
N GLN A 150 -7.32 -2.49 -18.28
CA GLN A 150 -7.43 -3.60 -19.23
C GLN A 150 -8.58 -4.58 -18.92
N GLY A 151 -9.76 -4.06 -18.54
CA GLY A 151 -10.93 -4.90 -18.25
C GLY A 151 -10.92 -5.57 -16.87
N ALA A 152 -9.87 -5.37 -16.07
CA ALA A 152 -9.80 -5.83 -14.69
C ALA A 152 -9.98 -4.67 -13.73
N VAL A 153 -10.76 -4.88 -12.68
CA VAL A 153 -10.99 -3.89 -11.63
C VAL A 153 -10.14 -4.27 -10.42
N GLY A 154 -9.36 -3.33 -9.90
CA GLY A 154 -8.41 -3.60 -8.82
C GLY A 154 -7.96 -2.33 -8.13
N VAL A 155 -7.01 -2.44 -7.22
CA VAL A 155 -6.44 -1.31 -6.48
C VAL A 155 -5.01 -1.06 -6.94
N LEU A 156 -4.75 0.15 -7.42
CA LEU A 156 -3.44 0.60 -7.86
C LEU A 156 -2.55 0.83 -6.65
N THR A 157 -1.38 0.21 -6.69
CA THR A 157 -0.30 0.47 -5.76
C THR A 157 0.97 0.76 -6.55
N THR A 158 1.88 1.55 -5.97
CA THR A 158 3.16 1.93 -6.60
C THR A 158 4.35 1.39 -5.80
N SER A 159 5.52 1.29 -6.43
CA SER A 159 6.76 0.90 -5.77
C SER A 159 7.41 2.04 -5.00
N THR A 160 7.02 3.29 -5.28
CA THR A 160 7.60 4.50 -4.71
C THR A 160 6.55 5.49 -4.21
N SER A 161 6.91 6.22 -3.16
CA SER A 161 5.97 7.13 -2.47
C SER A 161 5.59 8.37 -3.28
N ASP A 162 6.53 8.90 -4.07
CA ASP A 162 6.30 10.00 -5.03
C ASP A 162 5.32 9.61 -6.14
N GLN A 163 5.46 8.42 -6.74
CA GLN A 163 4.49 7.93 -7.74
C GLN A 163 3.10 7.75 -7.14
N ALA A 164 3.00 7.28 -5.89
CA ALA A 164 1.71 7.23 -5.20
C ALA A 164 1.14 8.63 -4.99
N PHE A 165 1.97 9.60 -4.59
CA PHE A 165 1.55 10.98 -4.40
C PHE A 165 1.08 11.62 -5.71
N ASP A 166 1.81 11.42 -6.81
CA ASP A 166 1.51 11.95 -8.14
C ASP A 166 0.32 11.26 -8.80
N SER A 167 -0.01 10.02 -8.41
CA SER A 167 -1.20 9.31 -8.90
C SER A 167 -2.52 9.94 -8.43
N ILE A 168 -2.46 10.80 -7.41
CA ILE A 168 -3.61 11.55 -6.92
C ILE A 168 -3.90 12.65 -7.94
N GLY A 169 -4.91 12.43 -8.77
CA GLY A 169 -5.24 13.29 -9.92
C GLY A 169 -5.31 14.79 -9.58
N SER A 170 -4.89 15.62 -10.53
CA SER A 170 -4.89 17.08 -10.42
C SER A 170 -6.28 17.71 -10.27
N SER A 171 -7.36 16.94 -10.50
CA SER A 171 -8.76 17.36 -10.31
C SER A 171 -9.23 17.31 -8.85
N CYS A 172 -8.38 16.84 -7.93
CA CYS A 172 -8.62 16.94 -6.51
C CYS A 172 -8.82 18.41 -6.13
N ASN A 173 -10.00 18.76 -5.60
CA ASN A 173 -10.30 20.13 -5.15
C ASN A 173 -9.13 20.68 -4.32
N ASP A 174 -8.71 21.93 -4.61
CA ASP A 174 -7.55 22.58 -3.97
C ASP A 174 -7.61 22.63 -2.44
N CYS A 175 -8.78 22.37 -1.84
CA CYS A 175 -8.99 22.32 -0.40
C CYS A 175 -8.62 20.97 0.26
N MET A 176 -8.40 19.89 -0.49
CA MET A 176 -8.10 18.57 0.06
C MET A 176 -6.61 18.32 0.18
N ARG A 177 -6.19 17.80 1.33
CA ARG A 177 -4.81 17.36 1.54
C ARG A 177 -4.59 16.01 0.86
N ARG A 178 -3.34 15.73 0.52
CA ARG A 178 -2.91 14.46 -0.08
C ARG A 178 -2.06 13.68 0.91
N CYS A 179 -2.19 12.36 0.87
CA CYS A 179 -1.36 11.48 1.67
C CYS A 179 -1.01 10.20 0.93
N VAL A 180 0.03 9.54 1.41
CA VAL A 180 0.47 8.24 0.93
C VAL A 180 0.29 7.21 2.04
N ILE A 181 -0.41 6.13 1.73
CA ILE A 181 -0.54 4.96 2.60
C ILE A 181 0.58 3.98 2.25
N VAL A 182 1.33 3.56 3.26
CA VAL A 182 2.33 2.48 3.18
C VAL A 182 1.63 1.17 3.50
N CYS A 183 1.63 0.24 2.54
CA CYS A 183 0.86 -1.00 2.60
C CYS A 183 1.77 -2.23 2.56
N ARG A 184 1.37 -3.28 3.27
CA ARG A 184 1.75 -4.66 2.97
C ARG A 184 0.78 -5.19 1.93
N VAL A 185 1.29 -5.79 0.86
CA VAL A 185 0.48 -6.28 -0.27
C VAL A 185 0.85 -7.72 -0.55
N ILE A 186 -0.13 -8.62 -0.59
CA ILE A 186 0.05 -9.96 -1.14
C ILE A 186 -0.04 -9.83 -2.66
N GLY A 187 1.12 -9.83 -3.33
CA GLY A 187 1.18 -9.70 -4.78
C GLY A 187 0.75 -10.97 -5.51
N GLY A 188 0.87 -12.13 -4.85
CA GLY A 188 0.55 -13.43 -5.42
C GLY A 188 1.21 -13.65 -6.78
N ARG A 189 0.49 -14.29 -7.70
CA ARG A 189 0.90 -14.42 -9.10
C ARG A 189 0.62 -13.12 -9.85
N ILE A 190 1.68 -12.54 -10.39
CA ILE A 190 1.65 -11.25 -11.06
C ILE A 190 1.70 -11.48 -12.57
N HIS A 191 0.62 -11.14 -13.26
CA HIS A 191 0.61 -11.13 -14.72
C HIS A 191 1.24 -9.84 -15.25
N ASN A 192 2.06 -9.96 -16.28
CA ASN A 192 2.59 -8.81 -17.00
C ASN A 192 1.95 -8.70 -18.39
N PRO A 193 0.81 -7.99 -18.53
CA PRO A 193 0.14 -7.85 -19.82
C PRO A 193 0.97 -7.08 -20.86
N LEU A 194 2.06 -6.42 -20.43
CA LEU A 194 3.02 -5.75 -21.33
C LEU A 194 4.02 -6.73 -21.98
N HIS A 195 4.03 -8.01 -21.59
CA HIS A 195 4.81 -9.07 -22.21
C HIS A 195 3.86 -10.17 -22.68
N GLU A 196 3.66 -10.29 -24.00
CA GLU A 196 2.68 -11.20 -24.62
C GLU A 196 3.07 -12.67 -24.68
N ILE A 197 4.16 -13.09 -24.05
CA ILE A 197 4.69 -14.44 -24.28
C ILE A 197 4.76 -15.17 -22.94
N GLN A 198 3.86 -16.15 -22.78
CA GLN A 198 4.08 -17.48 -22.17
C GLN A 198 3.17 -17.96 -21.01
N GLU A 199 2.04 -17.30 -20.70
CA GLU A 199 1.20 -17.74 -19.56
C GLU A 199 -0.22 -18.23 -19.91
N VAL A 200 -0.46 -18.62 -21.16
CA VAL A 200 -1.74 -19.26 -21.55
C VAL A 200 -1.89 -20.68 -20.97
N VAL A 201 -0.82 -21.25 -20.42
CA VAL A 201 -0.80 -22.66 -19.97
C VAL A 201 -1.38 -22.85 -18.55
N ASN A 202 -1.49 -21.80 -17.73
CA ASN A 202 -1.89 -21.89 -16.32
C ASN A 202 -3.13 -21.03 -15.95
N ALA A 203 -4.00 -20.76 -16.93
CA ALA A 203 -5.15 -19.85 -16.79
C ALA A 203 -6.22 -20.32 -15.78
N ASP A 204 -6.23 -21.61 -15.42
CA ASP A 204 -7.30 -22.23 -14.61
C ASP A 204 -7.42 -21.68 -13.18
N LEU A 205 -6.37 -21.02 -12.65
CA LEU A 205 -6.37 -20.43 -11.30
C LEU A 205 -6.27 -18.89 -11.30
N GLY A 206 -6.32 -18.22 -12.47
CA GLY A 206 -6.30 -16.76 -12.58
C GLY A 206 -4.97 -16.08 -12.17
N PHE A 207 -4.97 -14.77 -11.95
CA PHE A 207 -3.84 -14.02 -11.40
C PHE A 207 -4.28 -13.22 -10.18
N ASP A 208 -3.36 -12.86 -9.29
CA ASP A 208 -3.66 -12.08 -8.09
C ASP A 208 -3.45 -10.58 -8.32
N SER A 209 -2.53 -10.23 -9.21
CA SER A 209 -2.21 -8.84 -9.56
C SER A 209 -1.76 -8.69 -11.02
N LEU A 210 -1.90 -7.47 -11.56
CA LEU A 210 -1.49 -7.10 -12.92
C LEU A 210 -0.43 -6.00 -12.90
N VAL A 211 0.61 -6.12 -13.72
CA VAL A 211 1.58 -5.04 -13.94
C VAL A 211 0.96 -3.98 -14.84
N LYS A 212 0.85 -2.75 -14.32
CA LYS A 212 0.45 -1.58 -15.12
C LYS A 212 1.66 -0.86 -15.71
N LYS A 213 2.79 -0.82 -14.99
CA LYS A 213 4.01 -0.13 -15.42
C LYS A 213 5.28 -0.74 -14.82
N LYS A 214 6.37 -0.78 -15.58
CA LYS A 214 7.71 -1.27 -15.18
C LYS A 214 8.81 -0.26 -15.52
N ARG A 215 9.89 -0.24 -14.73
CA ARG A 215 11.14 0.45 -15.09
C ARG A 215 11.95 -0.38 -16.08
N ALA A 216 12.82 0.31 -16.83
CA ALA A 216 13.95 -0.33 -17.49
C ALA A 216 14.79 -1.05 -16.42
N GLY A 217 14.81 -2.38 -16.44
CA GLY A 217 15.44 -3.21 -15.39
C GLY A 217 14.50 -4.20 -14.67
N SER A 218 13.23 -4.29 -15.07
CA SER A 218 12.23 -5.28 -14.60
C SER A 218 11.51 -4.98 -13.28
N ASP A 219 11.83 -3.86 -12.62
CA ASP A 219 11.12 -3.45 -11.41
C ASP A 219 9.69 -3.00 -11.70
N ILE A 220 8.72 -3.59 -10.98
CA ILE A 220 7.30 -3.27 -11.10
C ILE A 220 7.04 -1.91 -10.43
N GLU A 221 6.80 -0.88 -11.24
CA GLU A 221 6.42 0.45 -10.76
C GLU A 221 5.00 0.44 -10.26
N GLU A 222 4.06 0.08 -11.12
CA GLU A 222 2.63 0.11 -10.85
C GLU A 222 2.06 -1.30 -10.91
N LEU A 223 1.33 -1.67 -9.86
CA LEU A 223 0.74 -2.98 -9.68
C LEU A 223 -0.73 -2.79 -9.33
N HIS A 224 -1.59 -3.44 -10.08
CA HIS A 224 -3.03 -3.45 -9.88
C HIS A 224 -3.42 -4.75 -9.17
N VAL A 225 -3.80 -4.65 -7.90
CA VAL A 225 -4.12 -5.80 -7.06
C VAL A 225 -5.61 -6.10 -7.17
N LEU A 226 -5.98 -7.31 -7.58
CA LEU A 226 -7.36 -7.63 -7.95
C LEU A 226 -8.27 -7.87 -6.74
N ASN A 227 -7.71 -8.31 -5.62
CA ASN A 227 -8.43 -8.48 -4.36
C ASN A 227 -8.04 -7.39 -3.35
N PRO A 228 -8.92 -6.44 -3.01
CA PRO A 228 -8.64 -5.39 -2.03
C PRO A 228 -8.22 -5.90 -0.65
N ARG A 229 -8.66 -7.10 -0.26
CA ARG A 229 -8.30 -7.71 1.03
C ARG A 229 -6.83 -8.14 1.09
N ALA A 230 -6.17 -8.26 -0.07
CA ALA A 230 -4.74 -8.53 -0.17
C ALA A 230 -3.88 -7.29 0.12
N ILE A 231 -4.48 -6.15 0.50
CA ILE A 231 -3.79 -4.91 0.84
C ILE A 231 -4.09 -4.54 2.29
N LEU A 232 -3.04 -4.46 3.10
CA LEU A 232 -3.14 -4.07 4.51
C LEU A 232 -2.49 -2.69 4.72
N PRO A 233 -3.25 -1.65 5.11
CA PRO A 233 -2.70 -0.35 5.42
C PRO A 233 -1.92 -0.42 6.73
N CYS A 234 -0.68 0.06 6.73
CA CYS A 234 0.20 -0.01 7.90
C CYS A 234 0.54 1.38 8.45
N PHE A 235 0.87 2.32 7.57
CA PHE A 235 1.18 3.69 7.94
C PHE A 235 0.57 4.67 6.94
N VAL A 236 0.32 5.89 7.39
CA VAL A 236 -0.09 7.03 6.55
C VAL A 236 0.99 8.09 6.69
N VAL A 237 1.43 8.63 5.57
CA VAL A 237 2.44 9.69 5.50
C VAL A 237 1.82 10.91 4.83
N THR A 238 1.89 12.06 5.49
CA THR A 238 1.59 13.36 4.88
C THR A 238 2.88 14.13 4.67
N TYR A 239 2.91 14.95 3.63
CA TYR A 239 4.06 15.77 3.26
C TYR A 239 3.72 17.24 3.43
N LYS A 240 4.72 18.05 3.77
CA LYS A 240 4.65 19.49 3.63
C LYS A 240 4.79 19.82 2.16
N LEU A 241 3.77 20.50 1.62
CA LEU A 241 3.79 21.08 0.27
C LEU A 241 4.32 22.51 0.33
#